data_AF-D7GUG9-F1
#
_entry.id   AF-D7GUG9-F1
#
_cell.length_a   1.000
_cell.length_b   1.000
_cell.length_c   1.000
_cell.angle_alpha   90.00
_cell.angle_beta   90.00
_cell.angle_gamma   90.00
#
_symmetry.space_group_name_H-M   'P 1'
#
loop_
_entity.id
_entity.type
_entity.pdbx_description
1 polymer ?
#
loop_
_entity_poly.entity_id
_entity_poly.type
_entity_poly.pdbx_seq_one_letter_code
_entity_poly.pdbx_strand_id
1 'polypeptide(L)' 'MLRMNRSIQAEGSFADVKEDMNFRRYLYRGKANALAESILLAMGRNINRLHCKIQTGRTGSHLFSLKTA' A
#
# COMPACT_ATOMS: atom_id res chain seq x y z
N MET A 1 12.63 3.06 -20.81
CA MET A 1 12.33 2.03 -19.78
C MET A 1 12.41 2.70 -18.42
N LEU A 2 11.30 2.84 -17.70
CA LEU A 2 11.29 3.45 -16.36
C LEU A 2 11.91 2.45 -15.36
N ARG A 3 12.99 2.83 -14.68
CA ARG A 3 13.54 2.01 -13.59
C ARG A 3 12.61 2.11 -12.40
N MET A 4 12.06 0.97 -12.00
CA MET A 4 11.21 0.89 -10.81
C MET A 4 12.10 0.96 -9.56
N ASN A 5 12.14 2.12 -8.90
CA ASN A 5 12.89 2.26 -7.66
C ASN A 5 12.04 1.71 -6.50
N ARG A 6 12.52 0.69 -5.77
CA ARG A 6 11.72 0.08 -4.69
C ARG A 6 11.56 1.02 -3.49
N SER A 7 12.54 1.88 -3.23
CA SER A 7 12.46 2.91 -2.19
C SER A 7 11.31 3.88 -2.44
N ILE A 8 11.17 4.41 -3.66
CA ILE A 8 10.10 5.38 -3.97
C ILE A 8 8.69 4.77 -3.87
N GLN A 9 8.55 3.47 -4.17
CA GLN A 9 7.28 2.77 -3.95
C GLN A 9 6.94 2.61 -2.47
N ALA A 10 7.96 2.32 -1.65
CA ALA A 10 7.80 2.21 -0.21
C ALA A 10 7.41 3.58 0.37
N GLU A 11 8.12 4.64 0.00
CA GLU A 11 7.83 6.03 0.40
C GLU A 11 6.41 6.44 0.04
N GLY A 12 5.98 6.23 -1.21
CA GLY A 12 4.60 6.52 -1.62
C GLY A 12 3.57 5.71 -0.83
N SER A 13 3.87 4.44 -0.52
CA SER A 13 2.98 3.63 0.31
C SER A 13 2.89 4.13 1.74
N PHE A 14 3.97 4.66 2.32
CA PHE A 14 3.95 5.28 3.63
C PHE A 14 3.23 6.62 3.64
N ALA A 15 3.31 7.40 2.56
CA ALA A 15 2.56 8.65 2.41
C ALA A 15 1.05 8.38 2.45
N ASP A 16 0.56 7.41 1.66
CA ASP A 16 -0.85 7.00 1.66
C ASP A 16 -1.33 6.58 3.06
N VAL A 17 -0.53 5.77 3.78
CA VAL A 17 -0.90 5.31 5.13
C VAL A 17 -0.98 6.49 6.12
N LYS A 18 -0.04 7.44 6.05
CA LYS A 18 0.02 8.55 7.00
C LYS A 18 -1.06 9.59 6.76
N GLU A 19 -1.21 10.04 5.52
CA GLU A 19 -2.15 11.12 5.19
C GLU A 19 -3.52 10.56 4.80
N ASP A 20 -3.62 9.72 3.76
CA ASP A 20 -4.93 9.27 3.26
C ASP A 20 -5.67 8.38 4.25
N MET A 21 -4.95 7.55 5.00
CA MET A 21 -5.55 6.69 6.04
C MET A 21 -5.51 7.34 7.43
N ASN A 22 -5.01 8.58 7.56
CA ASN A 22 -4.88 9.32 8.82
C ASN A 22 -4.12 8.57 9.94
N PHE A 23 -3.19 7.68 9.59
CA PHE A 23 -2.41 6.98 10.59
C PHE A 23 -1.34 7.90 11.19
N ARG A 24 -1.52 8.28 12.46
CA ARG A 24 -0.57 9.16 13.18
C ARG A 24 0.33 8.41 14.15
N ARG A 25 -0.16 7.31 14.76
CA ARG A 25 0.58 6.51 15.74
C ARG A 25 -0.06 5.14 15.93
N TYR A 26 0.74 4.19 16.40
CA TYR A 26 0.23 2.92 16.92
C TYR A 26 -0.60 3.13 18.19
N LEU A 27 -1.68 2.37 18.33
CA LEU A 27 -2.59 2.46 19.48
C LEU A 27 -2.17 1.50 20.60
N TYR A 28 -1.70 0.32 20.23
CA TYR A 28 -1.24 -0.72 21.14
C TYR A 28 0.28 -0.62 21.35
N ARG A 29 0.71 -1.06 22.54
CA ARG A 29 2.11 -1.02 22.95
C ARG A 29 2.78 -2.38 22.74
N GLY A 30 4.10 -2.36 22.58
CA GLY A 30 4.92 -3.55 22.39
C GLY A 30 5.12 -3.93 20.93
N LYS A 31 6.26 -4.55 20.62
CA LYS A 31 6.69 -4.85 19.25
C LYS A 31 5.70 -5.75 18.50
N ALA A 32 5.18 -6.79 19.17
CA ALA A 32 4.23 -7.73 18.57
C ALA A 32 2.93 -7.05 18.15
N ASN A 33 2.39 -6.17 19.00
CA ASN A 33 1.15 -5.45 18.70
C ASN A 33 1.34 -4.39 17.61
N ALA A 34 2.47 -3.65 17.65
CA ALA A 34 2.81 -2.71 16.59
C ALA A 34 2.98 -3.41 15.22
N LEU A 35 3.55 -4.62 15.22
CA LEU A 35 3.64 -5.44 14.01
C LEU A 35 2.24 -5.85 13.50
N ALA A 36 1.36 -6.32 14.38
CA ALA A 36 0.00 -6.68 14.02
C ALA A 36 -0.78 -5.48 13.44
N GLU A 37 -0.70 -4.31 14.08
CA GLU A 37 -1.27 -3.06 13.55
C GLU A 37 -0.71 -2.70 12.18
N SER A 38 0.61 -2.81 12.00
CA SER A 38 1.27 -2.53 10.72
C SER A 38 0.74 -3.44 9.61
N ILE A 39 0.54 -4.72 9.89
CA ILE A 39 -0.01 -5.71 8.95
C ILE A 39 -1.45 -5.34 8.59
N LEU A 40 -2.29 -5.05 9.58
CA LEU A 40 -3.69 -4.67 9.36
C LEU A 40 -3.81 -3.38 8.53
N LEU A 41 -2.97 -2.37 8.80
CA LEU A 41 -2.92 -1.14 8.01
C LEU A 41 -2.51 -1.41 6.56
N ALA A 42 -1.49 -2.24 6.35
CA ALA A 42 -1.05 -2.61 5.01
C ALA A 42 -2.16 -3.36 4.24
N MET A 43 -2.88 -4.28 4.90
CA MET A 43 -4.03 -4.98 4.32
C MET A 43 -5.15 -4.00 3.96
N GLY A 44 -5.51 -3.09 4.87
CA GLY A 44 -6.51 -2.05 4.64
C GLY A 44 -6.16 -1.16 3.45
N ARG A 45 -4.91 -0.69 3.34
CA ARG A 45 -4.43 0.07 2.19
C ARG A 45 -4.59 -0.72 0.88
N ASN A 46 -4.18 -1.98 0.88
CA ASN A 46 -4.23 -2.83 -0.31
C ASN A 46 -5.67 -3.07 -0.77
N ILE A 47 -6.60 -3.29 0.17
CA ILE A 47 -8.03 -3.43 -0.11
C ILE A 47 -8.59 -2.14 -0.71
N ASN A 48 -8.31 -0.98 -0.10
CA ASN A 48 -8.74 0.33 -0.63
C ASN A 48 -8.22 0.56 -2.06
N ARG A 49 -6.94 0.25 -2.30
CA ARG A 49 -6.34 0.39 -3.63
C ARG A 49 -7.00 -0.54 -4.65
N LEU A 50 -7.32 -1.78 -4.27
CA LEU A 50 -8.03 -2.72 -5.13
C LEU A 50 -9.45 -2.24 -5.40
N HIS A 51 -10.17 -1.78 -4.38
CA HIS A 51 -11.52 -1.24 -4.50
C HIS A 51 -11.54 -0.07 -5.50
N CYS A 52 -10.63 0.90 -5.37
CA CYS A 52 -10.54 2.02 -6.33
C CYS A 52 -10.23 1.55 -7.76
N LYS A 53 -9.43 0.50 -7.94
CA LYS A 53 -9.18 -0.07 -9.28
C LYS A 53 -10.44 -0.68 -9.89
N ILE A 54 -11.22 -1.40 -9.08
CA ILE A 54 -12.49 -1.99 -9.50
C ILE A 54 -13.47 -0.89 -9.88
N GLN A 55 -13.65 0.13 -9.03
CA GLN A 55 -14.57 1.25 -9.29
C GLN A 55 -14.19 2.05 -10.54
N THR A 56 -12.90 2.14 -10.86
CA THR A 56 -12.41 2.83 -12.07
C THR A 56 -12.28 1.94 -13.30
N GLY A 57 -12.71 0.66 -13.24
CA GLY A 57 -12.59 -0.27 -14.37
C GLY A 57 -11.15 -0.58 -14.79
N ARG A 58 -10.17 -0.35 -13.91
CA ARG A 58 -8.72 -0.48 -14.18
C ARG A 58 -8.11 -1.79 -13.68
N THR A 59 -8.95 -2.75 -13.29
CA THR A 59 -8.47 -4.10 -12.94
C THR A 59 -7.76 -4.73 -14.14
N GLY A 60 -6.60 -5.35 -13.93
CA GLY A 60 -5.77 -5.91 -15.01
C GLY A 60 -5.00 -4.88 -15.85
N SER A 61 -5.20 -3.58 -15.63
CA SER A 61 -4.37 -2.55 -16.26
C SER A 61 -3.05 -2.41 -15.50
N HIS A 62 -1.95 -2.56 -16.23
CA HIS A 62 -0.60 -2.39 -15.71
C HIS A 62 0.09 -1.26 -16.48
N LEU A 63 0.77 -0.38 -15.74
CA LEU A 63 1.53 0.72 -16.34
C LEU A 63 2.66 0.19 -17.25
N PHE A 64 3.14 -1.02 -16.97
CA PHE A 64 4.15 -1.74 -17.76
C PHE A 64 3.71 -3.17 -17.98
N SER A 65 4.14 -3.77 -19.08
CA SER A 65 3.93 -5.20 -19.33
C SER A 65 4.52 -6.03 -18.19
N LEU A 66 3.77 -7.04 -17.74
CA LEU A 66 4.27 -7.98 -16.75
C LEU A 66 5.39 -8.81 -17.38
N LYS A 67 6.53 -8.92 -16.68
CA LYS A 67 7.53 -9.91 -17.07
C LYS A 67 6.93 -11.29 -16.82
N THR A 68 6.86 -12.12 -17.86
CA THR A 68 6.63 -13.55 -17.72
C THR A 68 7.76 -14.15 -16.87
N ALA A 69 7.39 -15.05 -15.95
CA ALA A 69 8.32 -15.75 -15.07
C ALA A 69 9.19 -16.74 -15.86
#